data_AF-A0A2K3JKR0-F1
#
_entry.id   AF-A0A2K3JKR0-F1
#
_cell.length_a   1.000
_cell.length_b   1.000
_cell.length_c   1.000
_cell.angle_alpha   90.00
_cell.angle_beta   90.00
_cell.angle_gamma   90.00
#
_symmetry.space_group_name_H-M   'P 1'
#
loop_
_entity.id
_entity.type
_entity.pdbx_description
1 polymer ?
#
loop_
_entity_poly.entity_id
_entity_poly.type
_entity_poly.pdbx_seq_one_letter_code
_entity_poly.pdbx_strand_id
1 'polypeptide(L)' 'MSNRVLYPSEYGGDPTGSEESSDAIMKAVEDAFKLQKGGIELVAGVNDLGGVVIDLGGGDYKISKPITFSPGGGNIV' A
#
# COMPACT_ATOMS: atom_id res chain seq x y z
N MET A 1 17.13 9.38 0.20
CA MET A 1 15.78 8.94 0.56
C MET A 1 15.44 7.78 -0.36
N SER A 2 15.30 6.56 0.15
CA SER A 2 14.91 5.41 -0.67
C SER A 2 13.42 5.54 -0.96
N ASN A 3 13.05 5.88 -2.19
CA ASN A 3 11.64 5.95 -2.57
C ASN A 3 11.08 4.52 -2.53
N ARG A 4 10.30 4.19 -1.50
CA ARG A 4 9.65 2.87 -1.38
C ARG A 4 8.39 2.94 -2.23
N VAL A 5 8.50 2.41 -3.44
CA VAL A 5 7.39 2.32 -4.39
C VAL A 5 6.96 0.86 -4.50
N LEU A 6 5.67 0.61 -4.32
CA LEU A 6 5.04 -0.69 -4.55
C LEU A 6 4.10 -0.58 -5.74
N TYR A 7 4.14 -1.56 -6.64
CA TYR A 7 3.29 -1.58 -7.83
C TYR A 7 2.25 -2.69 -7.70
N PRO A 8 0.93 -2.40 -7.67
CA PRO A 8 -0.09 -3.44 -7.57
C PRO A 8 -0.03 -4.50 -8.68
N SER A 9 0.55 -4.19 -9.85
CA SER A 9 0.84 -5.18 -10.90
C SER A 9 1.78 -6.30 -10.44
N GLU A 10 2.73 -6.01 -9.54
CA GLU A 10 3.63 -7.01 -8.94
C GLU A 10 2.90 -7.91 -7.93
N TYR A 11 1.71 -7.48 -7.48
CA TYR A 11 0.84 -8.21 -6.56
C TYR A 11 -0.31 -8.96 -7.26
N GLY A 12 -0.29 -8.98 -8.60
CA GLY A 12 -1.32 -9.61 -9.44
C GLY A 12 -2.47 -8.69 -9.84
N GLY A 13 -2.29 -7.36 -9.75
CA GLY A 13 -3.25 -6.39 -10.26
C GLY A 13 -3.21 -6.36 -11.78
N ASP A 14 -4.38 -6.27 -12.40
CA ASP A 14 -4.55 -6.24 -13.84
C ASP A 14 -4.71 -4.79 -14.34
N PRO A 15 -3.69 -4.21 -15.01
CA PRO A 15 -3.76 -2.85 -15.56
C PRO A 15 -4.64 -2.74 -16.82
N THR A 16 -5.20 -3.85 -17.32
CA THR A 16 -6.13 -3.83 -18.46
C THR A 16 -7.59 -3.63 -18.04
N GLY A 17 -7.89 -3.76 -16.75
CA GLY A 17 -9.24 -3.62 -16.18
C GLY A 17 -10.17 -4.80 -16.48
N SER A 18 -9.64 -5.89 -17.05
CA SER A 18 -10.40 -7.08 -17.41
C SER A 18 -10.70 -7.93 -16.17
N GLU A 19 -9.72 -8.04 -15.28
CA GLU A 19 -9.77 -8.83 -14.06
C GLU A 19 -9.82 -7.96 -12.81
N GLU A 20 -10.30 -8.58 -11.72
CA GLU A 20 -10.46 -7.88 -10.45
C GLU A 20 -9.12 -7.64 -9.76
N SER A 21 -8.85 -6.39 -9.37
CA SER A 21 -7.56 -5.95 -8.82
C SER A 21 -7.57 -5.54 -7.35
N SER A 22 -8.73 -5.53 -6.68
CA SER A 22 -8.82 -5.10 -5.27
C SER A 22 -7.87 -5.88 -4.37
N ASP A 23 -7.83 -7.22 -4.50
CA ASP A 23 -7.02 -8.07 -3.62
C ASP A 23 -5.51 -7.82 -3.84
N ALA A 24 -5.09 -7.49 -5.05
CA ALA A 24 -3.70 -7.15 -5.36
C ALA A 24 -3.30 -5.80 -4.76
N ILE A 25 -4.17 -4.79 -4.90
CA ILE A 25 -3.97 -3.48 -4.26
C ILE A 25 -3.93 -3.65 -2.73
N MET A 26 -4.79 -4.52 -2.19
CA MET A 26 -4.84 -4.76 -0.75
C MET A 26 -3.56 -5.41 -0.23
N LYS A 27 -2.98 -6.38 -0.96
CA LYS A 27 -1.66 -6.96 -0.64
C LYS A 27 -0.55 -5.91 -0.68
N ALA A 28 -0.55 -5.02 -1.68
CA ALA A 28 0.43 -3.94 -1.76
C ALA A 28 0.32 -3.01 -0.53
N VAL A 29 -0.90 -2.68 -0.10
CA VAL A 29 -1.13 -1.90 1.13
C VAL A 29 -0.64 -2.65 2.36
N GLU A 30 -0.98 -3.93 2.54
CA GLU A 30 -0.54 -4.73 3.68
C GLU A 30 1.00 -4.81 3.77
N ASP A 31 1.67 -4.98 2.64
CA ASP A 31 3.13 -4.99 2.60
C ASP A 31 3.72 -3.61 2.87
N ALA A 32 3.08 -2.54 2.40
CA ALA A 32 3.43 -1.17 2.78
C ALA A 32 3.43 -0.95 4.30
N PHE A 33 2.47 -1.53 5.03
CA PHE A 33 2.45 -1.48 6.51
C PHE A 33 3.61 -2.28 7.14
N LYS A 34 4.03 -3.40 6.52
CA LYS A 34 5.14 -4.22 7.01
C LYS A 34 6.51 -3.60 6.73
N LEU A 35 6.61 -2.69 5.75
CA LEU A 35 7.85 -2.03 5.37
C LEU A 35 8.38 -1.03 6.42
N GLN A 36 7.68 -0.84 7.55
CA GLN A 36 8.08 0.04 8.65
C GLN A 36 9.59 -0.08 8.97
N LYS A 37 10.26 1.07 9.08
CA LYS A 37 11.68 1.14 9.44
C LYS A 37 11.85 1.92 10.72
N GLY A 38 12.18 1.21 11.80
CA GLY A 38 12.45 1.79 13.11
C GLY A 38 11.16 1.93 13.92
N GLY A 39 11.11 1.28 15.08
CA GLY A 39 9.95 1.23 15.99
C GLY A 39 9.66 2.56 16.68
N ILE A 40 9.57 3.64 15.89
CA ILE A 40 9.13 4.95 16.34
C ILE A 40 7.61 4.94 16.28
N GLU A 41 6.99 5.05 17.45
CA GLU A 41 5.56 5.30 17.57
C GLU A 41 5.31 6.81 17.55
N LEU A 42 4.37 7.26 16.70
CA LEU A 42 3.90 8.65 16.69
C LEU A 42 3.09 8.95 17.97
N VAL A 43 2.26 7.98 18.34
CA VAL A 43 1.52 7.87 19.61
C VAL A 43 1.37 6.38 19.92
N ALA A 44 1.00 6.02 21.16
CA ALA A 44 0.84 4.63 21.56
C ALA A 44 -0.05 3.83 20.58
N GLY A 45 0.49 2.77 20.00
CA GLY A 45 -0.22 1.92 19.03
C GLY A 45 -0.28 2.48 17.60
N VAL A 46 0.39 3.60 17.30
CA VAL A 46 0.51 4.16 15.95
C VAL A 46 1.98 4.24 15.57
N ASN A 47 2.43 3.31 14.71
CA ASN A 47 3.80 3.26 14.21
C ASN A 47 4.00 4.25 13.05
N ASP A 48 5.16 4.89 13.01
CA ASP A 48 5.61 5.60 11.81
C ASP A 48 6.01 4.59 10.73
N LEU A 49 5.27 4.60 9.63
CA LEU A 49 5.54 3.74 8.48
C LEU A 49 6.69 4.31 7.64
N GLY A 50 7.03 5.60 7.80
CA GLY A 50 8.15 6.29 7.15
C GLY A 50 7.90 6.70 5.68
N GLY A 51 6.63 6.72 5.23
CA GLY A 51 6.23 7.07 3.88
C GLY A 51 6.46 5.99 2.81
N VAL A 52 5.43 5.67 2.05
CA VAL A 52 5.46 4.69 0.94
C VAL A 52 4.53 5.17 -0.16
N VAL A 53 4.90 4.93 -1.41
CA VAL A 53 4.08 5.21 -2.57
C VAL A 53 3.58 3.89 -3.12
N ILE A 54 2.26 3.77 -3.28
CA ILE A 54 1.68 2.71 -4.10
C ILE A 54 1.41 3.33 -5.46
N ASP A 55 2.21 2.94 -6.46
CA ASP A 55 2.12 3.49 -7.81
C ASP A 55 1.38 2.49 -8.70
N LEU A 56 0.29 2.94 -9.31
CA LEU A 56 -0.50 2.12 -10.22
C LEU A 56 0.18 1.95 -11.59
N GLY A 57 1.20 2.74 -11.91
CA GLY A 57 1.92 2.65 -13.19
C GLY A 57 1.09 3.02 -14.43
N GLY A 58 -0.16 3.46 -14.25
CA GLY A 58 -1.12 3.73 -15.32
C GLY A 58 -1.94 2.51 -15.74
N GLY A 59 -2.93 2.72 -16.60
CA GLY A 59 -3.89 1.69 -17.02
C GLY A 59 -5.21 1.76 -16.26
N ASP A 60 -6.04 0.74 -16.46
CA ASP A 60 -7.36 0.61 -15.85
C ASP A 60 -7.33 -0.54 -14.84
N TYR A 61 -7.74 -0.26 -13.60
CA TYR A 61 -7.80 -1.28 -12.54
C TYR A 61 -9.23 -1.43 -12.07
N LYS A 62 -9.78 -2.64 -12.20
CA LYS A 62 -11.12 -2.94 -11.69
C LYS A 62 -11.06 -3.13 -10.17
N ILE A 63 -11.85 -2.35 -9.46
CA ILE A 63 -11.96 -2.39 -7.99
C ILE A 63 -13.42 -2.65 -7.63
N SER A 64 -13.72 -3.86 -7.18
CA SER A 64 -15.06 -4.24 -6.70
C SER A 64 -15.15 -4.39 -5.18
N LYS A 65 -14.04 -4.29 -4.44
CA LYS A 65 -13.98 -4.36 -2.97
C LYS A 65 -13.35 -3.08 -2.40
N PRO A 66 -13.68 -2.68 -1.17
CA PRO A 66 -13.07 -1.51 -0.54
C PRO A 66 -11.59 -1.73 -0.24
N ILE A 67 -10.77 -0.72 -0.52
CA ILE A 67 -9.37 -0.69 -0.10
C ILE A 67 -9.31 -0.11 1.32
N THR A 68 -8.96 -0.94 2.30
CA THR A 68 -9.06 -0.59 3.72
C THR A 68 -7.67 -0.59 4.36
N PHE A 69 -7.30 0.52 4.98
CA PHE A 69 -6.03 0.61 5.69
C PHE A 69 -6.12 -0.07 7.06
N SER A 70 -5.10 -0.84 7.42
CA SER A 70 -4.99 -1.37 8.79
C SER A 70 -4.86 -0.20 9.78
N PRO A 71 -5.43 -0.31 10.98
CA PRO A 71 -5.24 0.70 12.02
C PRO A 71 -3.78 0.71 12.51
N GLY A 72 -3.39 1.78 13.19
CA GLY A 72 -2.08 1.84 13.88
C GLY A 72 -0.87 2.17 12.99
N GLY A 73 -1.11 2.72 11.80
CA GLY A 73 -0.06 3.28 10.95
C GLY A 73 -0.24 4.79 10.74
N GLY A 74 0.87 5.52 10.76
CA GLY A 74 0.94 6.94 10.37
C GLY A 74 2.24 7.22 9.62
N ASN A 75 2.41 8.45 9.15
CA ASN A 75 3.66 8.89 8.52
C ASN A 75 4.08 10.23 9.12
N ILE A 76 5.36 10.36 9.47
CA ILE A 76 5.99 11.67 9.64
C ILE A 76 6.66 12.05 8.31
N VAL A 77 6.32 13.22 7.76
CA VAL A 77 6.89 13.75 6.50
C VAL A 77 7.49 15.12 6.72
#